data_AF-A0A7L9C0T8-F1
#
_entry.id   AF-A0A7L9C0T8-F1
#
_cell.length_a   1.000
_cell.length_b   1.000
_cell.length_c   1.000
_cell.angle_alpha   90.00
_cell.angle_beta   90.00
_cell.angle_gamma   90.00
#
_symmetry.space_group_name_H-M   'P 1'
#
loop_
_entity.id
_entity.type
_entity.pdbx_description
1 polymer ?
#
loop_
_entity_poly.entity_id
_entity_poly.type
_entity_poly.pdbx_seq_one_letter_code
_entity_poly.pdbx_strand_id
1 'polypeptide(L)'
;MIPRNRHIIRLGAFTLVEVLVAISILSILLAILVPALNSGRDAARSLKCRAQYREVAFSFVDFVSRSSHHGDGEQWGDSIVKIEDFQESVYRVHEFWDGPATLERVAYQPGKQPLMCPAGPDLLDRRAEMPCTAGAVGPAPNVSSGLNKRLDSKTRYVNGSPFPQKVYLNEKVLMYPDVPLVLDVDGKKAVANGVGPYFTAPPLPNDGPPDIYSNGLSWFPSFRHRGQINVAFIGGHVLSSRSPLTEPWWRWSFQPD
;
A
#
# COMPACT_ATOMS: atom_id res chain seq x y z
N MET A 1 70.19 -39.34 -3.04
CA MET A 1 69.43 -39.09 -4.28
C MET A 1 68.20 -39.98 -4.27
N ILE A 2 66.99 -39.42 -4.24
CA ILE A 2 65.71 -40.15 -4.26
C ILE A 2 64.99 -39.76 -5.56
N PRO A 3 64.52 -40.70 -6.40
CA PRO A 3 63.84 -40.35 -7.64
C PRO A 3 62.40 -39.90 -7.33
N ARG A 4 62.04 -38.70 -7.81
CA ARG A 4 60.71 -38.11 -7.64
C ARG A 4 59.81 -38.59 -8.78
N ASN A 5 58.95 -39.57 -8.49
CA ASN A 5 58.02 -40.16 -9.45
C ASN A 5 57.01 -39.10 -9.91
N ARG A 6 57.14 -38.59 -11.14
CA ARG A 6 56.19 -37.63 -11.73
C ARG A 6 54.97 -38.40 -12.21
N HIS A 7 53.91 -38.44 -11.40
CA HIS A 7 52.59 -38.84 -11.89
C HIS A 7 52.14 -37.82 -12.94
N ILE A 8 52.24 -38.20 -14.22
CA ILE A 8 51.65 -37.44 -15.32
C ILE A 8 50.13 -37.57 -15.17
N ILE A 9 49.50 -36.54 -14.63
CA ILE A 9 48.04 -36.42 -14.61
C ILE A 9 47.61 -36.25 -16.07
N ARG A 10 47.02 -37.31 -16.66
CA ARG A 10 46.37 -37.20 -17.97
C ARG A 10 45.16 -36.29 -17.81
N LEU A 11 45.32 -35.03 -18.18
CA LEU A 11 44.20 -34.11 -18.38
C LEU A 11 43.49 -34.56 -19.66
N GLY A 12 42.29 -35.13 -19.53
CA GLY A 12 41.43 -35.43 -20.66
C GLY A 12 41.05 -34.12 -21.37
N ALA A 13 41.31 -34.04 -22.68
CA ALA A 13 40.85 -32.93 -23.50
C ALA A 13 39.35 -33.12 -23.79
N PHE A 14 38.53 -32.13 -23.44
CA PHE A 14 37.10 -32.12 -23.75
C PHE A 14 36.86 -32.07 -25.26
N THR A 15 35.91 -32.85 -25.74
CA THR A 15 35.50 -32.80 -27.14
C THR A 15 34.56 -31.62 -27.39
N LEU A 16 34.57 -31.06 -28.61
CA LEU A 16 33.64 -29.99 -29.01
C LEU A 16 32.17 -30.41 -28.84
N VAL A 17 31.88 -31.70 -29.05
CA VAL A 17 30.53 -32.27 -28.90
C VAL A 17 30.08 -32.26 -27.44
N GLU A 18 30.92 -32.64 -26.49
CA GLU A 18 30.58 -32.61 -25.05
C GLU A 18 30.23 -31.19 -24.59
N VAL A 19 31.01 -30.21 -25.02
CA VAL A 19 30.73 -28.80 -24.69
C VAL A 19 29.40 -28.36 -25.31
N LEU A 20 29.12 -28.73 -26.56
CA LEU A 20 27.91 -28.34 -27.28
C LEU A 20 26.63 -28.94 -26.67
N VAL A 21 26.68 -30.21 -26.23
CA VAL A 21 25.56 -30.85 -25.53
C VAL A 21 25.37 -30.26 -24.13
N ALA A 22 26.44 -29.93 -23.43
CA ALA A 22 26.35 -29.32 -22.11
C ALA A 22 25.66 -27.95 -22.15
N ILE A 23 26.06 -27.08 -23.08
CA ILE A 23 25.44 -25.76 -23.22
C ILE A 23 23.99 -25.85 -23.71
N SER A 24 23.66 -26.83 -24.57
CA SER A 24 22.28 -27.03 -25.04
C SER A 24 21.36 -27.41 -23.88
N ILE A 25 21.77 -28.36 -23.04
CA ILE A 25 21.02 -28.72 -21.83
C ILE A 25 20.92 -27.53 -20.87
N LEU A 26 22.02 -26.81 -20.63
CA LEU A 26 22.02 -25.65 -19.73
C LEU A 26 21.04 -24.56 -20.22
N SER A 27 21.02 -24.27 -21.51
CA SER A 27 20.09 -23.29 -22.10
C SER A 27 18.62 -23.67 -21.93
N ILE A 28 18.27 -24.95 -22.08
CA ILE A 28 16.91 -25.47 -21.87
C ILE A 28 16.52 -25.31 -20.39
N LEU A 29 17.42 -25.67 -19.46
CA LEU A 29 17.17 -25.52 -18.03
C LEU A 29 16.95 -24.05 -17.62
N LEU A 30 17.80 -23.14 -18.12
CA LEU A 30 17.65 -21.71 -17.85
C LEU A 30 16.36 -21.13 -18.44
N ALA A 31 15.95 -21.58 -19.64
CA ALA A 31 14.71 -21.14 -20.27
C ALA A 31 13.47 -21.44 -19.41
N ILE A 32 13.49 -22.56 -18.67
CA ILE A 32 12.40 -22.94 -17.75
C ILE A 32 12.56 -22.26 -16.38
N LEU A 33 13.79 -22.06 -15.90
CA LEU A 33 14.07 -21.53 -14.57
C LEU A 33 13.78 -20.02 -14.43
N VAL A 34 14.12 -19.21 -15.42
CA VAL A 34 13.93 -17.75 -15.38
C VAL A 34 12.46 -17.34 -15.18
N PRO A 35 11.46 -17.85 -15.94
CA PRO A 35 10.06 -17.48 -15.72
C PRO A 35 9.53 -17.95 -14.36
N ALA A 36 9.96 -19.13 -13.89
CA ALA A 36 9.59 -19.63 -12.57
C ALA A 36 10.12 -18.72 -11.45
N LEU A 37 11.37 -18.26 -11.55
CA LEU A 37 11.97 -17.34 -10.58
C LEU A 37 11.29 -15.97 -10.56
N ASN A 38 10.95 -15.43 -11.73
CA ASN A 38 10.23 -14.15 -11.81
C ASN A 38 8.84 -14.23 -11.17
N SER A 39 8.10 -15.31 -11.46
CA SER A 39 6.81 -15.61 -10.81
C SER A 39 6.94 -15.66 -9.28
N GLY A 40 7.98 -16.34 -8.78
CA GLY A 40 8.26 -16.43 -7.34
C GLY A 40 8.56 -15.07 -6.68
N ARG A 41 9.34 -14.22 -7.35
CA ARG A 41 9.67 -12.87 -6.87
C ARG A 41 8.41 -11.99 -6.75
N ASP A 42 7.51 -12.06 -7.73
CA ASP A 42 6.28 -11.27 -7.71
C ASP A 42 5.31 -11.74 -6.60
N ALA A 43 5.23 -13.05 -6.38
CA ALA A 43 4.48 -13.60 -5.24
C ALA A 43 5.07 -13.14 -3.90
N ALA A 44 6.39 -13.13 -3.77
CA ALA A 44 7.07 -12.64 -2.56
C ALA A 44 6.82 -11.14 -2.33
N ARG A 45 6.84 -10.31 -3.37
CA ARG A 45 6.49 -8.88 -3.28
C ARG A 45 5.04 -8.67 -2.85
N SER A 46 4.10 -9.45 -3.40
CA SER A 46 2.70 -9.41 -2.99
C SER A 46 2.52 -9.79 -1.52
N LEU A 47 3.17 -10.86 -1.08
CA LEU A 47 3.14 -11.27 0.34
C LEU A 47 3.69 -10.18 1.26
N LYS A 48 4.79 -9.53 0.88
CA LYS A 48 5.36 -8.40 1.63
C LYS A 48 4.38 -7.23 1.73
N CYS A 49 3.77 -6.82 0.61
CA CYS A 49 2.77 -5.75 0.59
C CYS A 49 1.60 -6.08 1.54
N ARG A 50 1.08 -7.31 1.47
CA ARG A 50 -0.02 -7.75 2.33
C ARG A 50 0.35 -7.77 3.81
N ALA A 51 1.58 -8.18 4.15
CA ALA A 51 2.06 -8.16 5.52
C ALA A 51 2.16 -6.72 6.07
N GLN A 52 2.63 -5.78 5.25
CA GLN A 52 2.68 -4.36 5.62
C GLN A 52 1.29 -3.76 5.80
N TYR A 53 0.34 -4.07 4.92
CA TYR A 53 -1.05 -3.63 5.09
C TYR A 53 -1.72 -4.21 6.33
N ARG A 54 -1.34 -5.43 6.72
CA ARG A 54 -1.77 -6.01 7.99
C ARG A 54 -1.21 -5.22 9.18
N GLU A 55 0.06 -4.82 9.10
CA GLU A 55 0.69 -3.94 10.09
C GLU A 55 -0.02 -2.59 10.18
N VAL A 56 -0.28 -1.92 9.05
CA VAL A 56 -1.05 -0.65 9.00
C VAL A 56 -2.43 -0.82 9.65
N ALA A 57 -3.14 -1.90 9.35
CA ALA A 57 -4.46 -2.13 9.93
C ALA A 57 -4.41 -2.33 11.44
N PHE A 58 -3.41 -3.03 11.98
CA PHE A 58 -3.21 -3.12 13.42
C PHE A 58 -2.79 -1.78 14.04
N SER A 59 -1.91 -1.02 13.37
CA SER A 59 -1.55 0.34 13.82
C SER A 59 -2.76 1.27 13.86
N PHE A 60 -3.74 1.10 12.97
CA PHE A 60 -4.98 1.87 13.00
C PHE A 60 -5.84 1.54 14.23
N VAL A 61 -5.97 0.25 14.57
CA VAL A 61 -6.68 -0.18 15.77
C VAL A 61 -6.01 0.41 17.02
N ASP A 62 -4.68 0.32 17.12
CA ASP A 62 -3.90 0.92 18.21
C ASP A 62 -4.11 2.45 18.26
N PHE A 63 -3.98 3.13 17.12
CA PHE A 63 -4.13 4.58 17.00
C PHE A 63 -5.49 5.08 17.51
N VAL A 64 -6.58 4.44 17.07
CA VAL A 64 -7.95 4.78 17.51
C VAL A 64 -8.17 4.44 18.99
N SER A 65 -7.55 3.37 19.51
CA SER A 65 -7.64 2.99 20.92
C SER A 65 -6.78 3.85 21.86
N ARG A 66 -5.75 4.53 21.33
CA ARG A 66 -4.91 5.43 22.12
C ARG A 66 -5.52 6.82 22.21
N SER A 67 -6.12 7.29 21.13
CA SER A 67 -6.83 8.57 21.11
C SER A 67 -8.06 8.56 22.00
N SER A 68 -8.71 7.40 22.20
CA SER A 68 -9.75 7.18 23.22
C SER A 68 -9.32 7.43 24.66
N HIS A 69 -8.02 7.44 24.92
CA HIS A 69 -7.44 7.56 26.27
C HIS A 69 -6.67 8.86 26.51
N HIS A 70 -6.49 9.72 25.51
CA HIS A 70 -5.78 11.00 25.66
C HIS A 70 -6.78 12.14 25.93
N GLY A 71 -6.94 12.46 27.22
CA GLY A 71 -7.53 13.71 27.70
C GLY A 71 -6.47 14.79 27.90
N ASP A 72 -5.68 15.11 26.88
CA ASP A 72 -4.72 16.23 26.90
C ASP A 72 -5.26 17.45 26.14
N GLY A 73 -6.11 18.21 26.82
CA GLY A 73 -6.10 19.68 26.69
C GLY A 73 -6.82 20.34 25.51
N GLU A 74 -7.25 19.64 24.44
CA GLU A 74 -8.09 20.25 23.38
C GLU A 74 -9.54 19.73 23.38
N GLN A 75 -10.28 20.19 24.40
CA GLN A 75 -11.70 20.60 24.43
C GLN A 75 -12.73 20.05 23.41
N TRP A 76 -12.70 18.78 23.02
CA TRP A 76 -13.89 18.08 22.51
C TRP A 76 -14.03 16.75 23.25
N GLY A 77 -15.06 16.65 24.10
CA GLY A 77 -15.28 15.57 25.07
C GLY A 77 -15.64 14.19 24.49
N ASP A 78 -15.27 13.93 23.24
CA ASP A 78 -15.26 12.61 22.63
C ASP A 78 -13.91 12.45 21.96
N SER A 79 -13.24 11.33 22.23
CA SER A 79 -11.96 10.99 21.61
C SER A 79 -12.09 10.71 20.12
N ILE A 80 -12.04 11.79 19.36
CA ILE A 80 -12.19 11.80 17.91
C ILE A 80 -10.83 11.85 17.23
N VAL A 81 -10.69 11.13 16.12
CA VAL A 81 -9.49 11.15 15.28
C VAL A 81 -9.84 11.36 13.82
N LYS A 82 -8.98 12.08 13.09
CA LYS A 82 -9.06 12.12 11.63
C LYS A 82 -8.22 10.98 11.07
N ILE A 83 -8.69 10.42 9.97
CA ILE A 83 -7.92 9.42 9.23
C ILE A 83 -6.64 10.02 8.61
N GLU A 84 -6.61 11.34 8.40
CA GLU A 84 -5.42 12.08 7.97
C GLU A 84 -4.33 12.09 9.05
N ASP A 85 -4.69 12.32 10.32
CA ASP A 85 -3.74 12.24 11.44
C ASP A 85 -3.12 10.83 11.55
N PHE A 86 -3.94 9.79 11.33
CA PHE A 86 -3.45 8.42 11.23
C PHE A 86 -2.47 8.25 10.06
N GLN A 87 -2.83 8.75 8.87
CA GLN A 87 -1.94 8.70 7.70
C GLN A 87 -0.57 9.31 7.98
N GLU A 88 -0.59 10.48 8.61
CA GLU A 88 0.58 11.26 8.96
C GLU A 88 1.46 10.57 9.99
N SER A 89 0.86 9.93 11.00
CA SER A 89 1.58 9.11 11.98
C SER A 89 2.28 7.93 11.31
N VAL A 90 1.63 7.25 10.37
CA VAL A 90 2.19 6.10 9.66
C VAL A 90 3.33 6.50 8.71
N TYR A 91 3.23 7.69 8.09
CA TYR A 91 4.33 8.26 7.32
C TYR A 91 5.42 8.89 8.19
N ARG A 92 5.16 9.10 9.48
CA ARG A 92 6.03 9.79 10.44
C ARG A 92 6.41 11.19 9.96
N VAL A 93 5.43 11.96 9.49
CA VAL A 93 5.63 13.33 8.99
C VAL A 93 5.25 14.41 10.02
N HIS A 94 4.42 14.06 11.00
CA HIS A 94 3.99 14.95 12.09
C HIS A 94 4.56 14.57 13.47
N GLU A 95 5.37 13.51 13.54
CA GLU A 95 6.05 13.08 14.77
C GLU A 95 7.34 13.90 14.95
N PHE A 96 7.31 14.97 15.76
CA PHE A 96 8.47 15.87 15.97
C PHE A 96 9.76 15.12 16.38
N TRP A 97 9.64 13.99 17.07
CA TRP A 97 10.79 13.20 17.57
C TRP A 97 11.33 12.16 16.58
N ASP A 98 10.51 11.72 15.62
CA ASP A 98 10.80 10.55 14.78
C ASP A 98 10.53 10.81 13.28
N GLY A 99 10.20 12.05 12.93
CA GLY A 99 9.97 12.52 11.57
C GLY A 99 11.21 13.14 10.91
N PRO A 100 11.14 13.41 9.59
CA PRO A 100 12.20 14.12 8.91
C PRO A 100 12.35 15.53 9.49
N ALA A 101 13.56 16.09 9.55
CA ALA A 101 13.75 17.45 10.04
C ALA A 101 13.23 18.51 9.04
N THR A 102 13.22 18.21 7.73
CA THR A 102 12.75 19.11 6.66
C THR A 102 12.24 18.34 5.43
N LEU A 103 13.14 17.71 4.67
CA LEU A 103 12.86 16.86 3.51
C LEU A 103 13.76 15.64 3.58
N GLU A 104 13.18 14.45 3.54
CA GLU A 104 13.91 13.19 3.49
C GLU A 104 13.45 12.35 2.30
N ARG A 105 14.40 11.96 1.46
CA ARG A 105 14.16 10.99 0.39
C ARG A 105 14.39 9.57 0.92
N VAL A 106 13.31 8.81 1.04
CA VAL A 106 13.34 7.44 1.52
C VAL A 106 13.13 6.45 0.38
N ALA A 107 13.94 5.40 0.38
CA ALA A 107 13.66 4.21 -0.41
C ALA A 107 12.85 3.21 0.42
N TYR A 108 12.11 2.32 -0.25
CA TYR A 108 11.42 1.23 0.42
C TYR A 108 12.37 0.43 1.32
N GLN A 109 12.07 0.40 2.62
CA GLN A 109 12.71 -0.47 3.61
C GLN A 109 11.62 -1.28 4.32
N PRO A 110 11.72 -2.63 4.34
CA PRO A 110 10.78 -3.47 5.08
C PRO A 110 10.66 -3.04 6.54
N GLY A 111 9.43 -2.86 7.03
CA GLY A 111 9.13 -2.49 8.42
C GLY A 111 9.34 -1.02 8.77
N LYS A 112 9.76 -0.15 7.84
CA LYS A 112 9.89 1.30 8.09
C LYS A 112 8.87 2.16 7.37
N GLN A 113 8.49 1.77 6.15
CA GLN A 113 7.49 2.50 5.36
C GLN A 113 6.32 1.56 4.99
N PRO A 114 5.36 1.34 5.91
CA PRO A 114 4.30 0.36 5.71
C PRO A 114 3.26 0.78 4.65
N LEU A 115 3.21 2.07 4.28
CA LEU A 115 2.42 2.60 3.17
C LEU A 115 3.15 2.59 1.81
N MET A 116 4.39 2.07 1.75
CA MET A 116 5.08 1.84 0.48
C MET A 116 4.96 0.37 0.06
N CYS A 117 4.42 0.13 -1.13
CA CYS A 117 4.38 -1.18 -1.73
C CYS A 117 5.73 -1.51 -2.39
N PRO A 118 6.35 -2.69 -2.13
CA PRO A 118 7.60 -3.12 -2.78
C PRO A 118 7.47 -3.43 -4.28
N ALA A 119 6.24 -3.49 -4.80
CA ALA A 119 5.95 -3.55 -6.24
C ALA A 119 5.62 -2.16 -6.82
N GLY A 120 5.57 -1.13 -5.97
CA GLY A 120 5.38 0.26 -6.35
C GLY A 120 6.71 0.98 -6.61
N PRO A 121 6.67 2.31 -6.74
CA PRO A 121 7.85 3.14 -6.97
C PRO A 121 8.84 3.11 -5.80
N ASP A 122 10.13 3.09 -6.11
CA ASP A 122 11.18 2.80 -5.12
C ASP A 122 11.58 3.99 -4.24
N LEU A 123 11.12 5.21 -4.55
CA LEU A 123 11.53 6.44 -3.86
C LEU A 123 10.33 7.30 -3.49
N LEU A 124 10.34 7.80 -2.25
CA LEU A 124 9.33 8.70 -1.71
C LEU A 124 10.04 9.81 -0.91
N ASP A 125 9.66 11.04 -1.14
CA ASP A 125 10.05 12.21 -0.37
C ASP A 125 9.04 12.42 0.77
N ARG A 126 9.52 12.63 1.99
CA ARG A 126 8.74 12.98 3.17
C ARG A 126 9.15 14.34 3.67
N ARG A 127 8.18 15.18 4.03
CA ARG A 127 8.39 16.53 4.54
C ARG A 127 7.71 16.67 5.90
N ALA A 128 8.39 17.33 6.81
CA ALA A 128 7.89 17.57 8.16
C ALA A 128 6.81 18.65 8.16
N GLU A 129 5.97 18.63 9.20
CA GLU A 129 5.10 19.76 9.59
C GLU A 129 4.14 20.23 8.49
N MET A 130 3.76 19.33 7.58
CA MET A 130 2.78 19.59 6.53
C MET A 130 1.87 18.38 6.40
N PRO A 131 0.57 18.59 6.11
CA PRO A 131 -0.34 17.48 5.95
C PRO A 131 -0.10 16.73 4.65
N CYS A 132 -0.44 15.43 4.64
CA CYS A 132 -0.26 14.59 3.45
C CYS A 132 -0.97 15.17 2.22
N THR A 133 -2.15 15.77 2.41
CA THR A 133 -2.93 16.45 1.37
C THR A 133 -2.25 17.71 0.80
N ALA A 134 -1.37 18.36 1.56
CA ALA A 134 -0.54 19.49 1.12
C ALA A 134 0.82 19.06 0.52
N GLY A 135 1.04 17.76 0.34
CA GLY A 135 2.26 17.23 -0.27
C GLY A 135 3.41 17.00 0.72
N ALA A 136 3.07 16.63 1.96
CA ALA A 136 4.04 16.09 2.92
C ALA A 136 4.75 14.86 2.38
N VAL A 137 4.03 14.05 1.61
CA VAL A 137 4.53 12.83 1.00
C VAL A 137 4.54 13.04 -0.51
N GLY A 138 5.63 12.75 -1.18
CA GLY A 138 5.74 12.96 -2.61
C GLY A 138 6.87 12.16 -3.26
N PRO A 139 7.16 12.37 -4.55
CA PRO A 139 6.24 12.99 -5.49
C PRO A 139 4.96 12.14 -5.61
N ALA A 140 3.79 12.77 -5.78
CA ALA A 140 2.51 12.06 -5.84
C ALA A 140 2.46 10.85 -6.81
N PRO A 141 3.12 10.85 -7.99
CA PRO A 141 3.22 9.67 -8.86
C PRO A 141 3.84 8.42 -8.20
N ASN A 142 4.60 8.61 -7.11
CA ASN A 142 5.30 7.54 -6.41
C ASN A 142 4.51 6.94 -5.24
N VAL A 143 3.38 7.55 -4.87
CA VAL A 143 2.51 7.02 -3.84
C VAL A 143 1.87 5.72 -4.34
N SER A 144 1.99 4.68 -3.51
CA SER A 144 1.55 3.32 -3.86
C SER A 144 0.42 2.80 -2.99
N SER A 145 0.09 3.48 -1.88
CA SER A 145 -1.02 3.15 -1.00
C SER A 145 -1.87 4.39 -0.72
N GLY A 146 -3.19 4.21 -0.67
CA GLY A 146 -4.14 5.27 -0.33
C GLY A 146 -5.16 4.79 0.67
N LEU A 147 -5.63 5.71 1.51
CA LEU A 147 -6.65 5.43 2.53
C LEU A 147 -8.05 5.58 1.94
N ASN A 148 -9.01 4.89 2.52
CA ASN A 148 -10.41 5.00 2.11
C ASN A 148 -10.94 6.41 2.39
N LYS A 149 -11.24 7.16 1.34
CA LYS A 149 -11.68 8.56 1.42
C LYS A 149 -13.02 8.72 2.14
N ARG A 150 -13.84 7.67 2.25
CA ARG A 150 -15.10 7.69 3.03
C ARG A 150 -14.91 7.72 4.55
N LEU A 151 -13.70 7.37 5.02
CA LEU A 151 -13.30 7.56 6.42
C LEU A 151 -12.80 8.99 6.69
N ASP A 152 -12.52 9.76 5.64
CA ASP A 152 -12.08 11.16 5.73
C ASP A 152 -13.24 12.15 5.56
N SER A 153 -14.12 11.86 4.61
CA SER A 153 -15.23 12.72 4.24
C SER A 153 -16.47 11.89 3.96
N LYS A 154 -17.64 12.42 4.32
CA LYS A 154 -18.95 11.86 4.02
C LYS A 154 -19.74 12.82 3.13
N THR A 155 -20.81 12.31 2.52
CA THR A 155 -21.68 13.15 1.70
C THR A 155 -22.77 13.76 2.55
N ARG A 156 -22.82 15.09 2.57
CA ARG A 156 -23.94 15.86 3.12
C ARG A 156 -24.75 16.44 1.97
N TYR A 157 -26.03 16.13 1.91
CA TYR A 157 -26.92 16.69 0.90
C TYR A 157 -27.46 18.05 1.35
N VAL A 158 -27.28 19.08 0.53
CA VAL A 158 -27.85 20.42 0.72
C VAL A 158 -28.68 20.72 -0.52
N ASN A 159 -30.00 20.90 -0.35
CA ASN A 159 -30.95 21.11 -1.46
C ASN A 159 -30.82 20.06 -2.58
N GLY A 160 -30.59 18.79 -2.22
CA GLY A 160 -30.42 17.69 -3.17
C GLY A 160 -29.05 17.61 -3.87
N SER A 161 -28.16 18.58 -3.65
CA SER A 161 -26.78 18.54 -4.15
C SER A 161 -25.81 17.92 -3.13
N PRO A 162 -24.89 17.03 -3.54
CA PRO A 162 -23.93 16.40 -2.63
C PRO A 162 -22.76 17.35 -2.32
N PHE A 163 -22.46 17.53 -1.03
CA PHE A 163 -21.31 18.31 -0.53
C PHE A 163 -20.43 17.44 0.37
N PRO A 164 -19.10 17.63 0.35
CA PRO A 164 -18.22 16.95 1.28
C PRO A 164 -18.38 17.50 2.70
N GLN A 165 -18.49 16.61 3.68
CA GLN A 165 -18.41 16.93 5.11
C GLN A 165 -17.30 16.08 5.74
N LYS A 166 -16.39 16.69 6.49
CA LYS A 166 -15.33 15.95 7.18
C LYS A 166 -15.90 14.97 8.20
N VAL A 167 -15.26 13.82 8.30
CA VAL A 167 -15.60 12.74 9.21
C VAL A 167 -14.59 12.69 10.34
N TYR A 168 -15.09 12.42 11.54
CA TYR A 168 -14.30 12.23 12.75
C TYR A 168 -14.59 10.82 13.27
N LEU A 169 -13.54 10.02 13.42
CA LEU A 169 -13.65 8.62 13.81
C LEU A 169 -13.49 8.49 15.33
N ASN A 170 -14.10 7.47 15.91
CA ASN A 170 -13.89 7.07 17.31
C ASN A 170 -13.84 5.53 17.37
N GLU A 171 -13.72 4.96 18.57
CA GLU A 171 -13.63 3.50 18.74
C GLU A 171 -14.79 2.70 18.11
N LYS A 172 -15.97 3.30 17.90
CA LYS A 172 -17.10 2.63 17.25
C LYS A 172 -16.76 2.20 15.82
N VAL A 173 -15.80 2.85 15.17
CA VAL A 173 -15.33 2.45 13.83
C VAL A 173 -14.76 1.03 13.85
N LEU A 174 -14.19 0.58 14.97
CA LEU A 174 -13.61 -0.75 15.15
C LEU A 174 -14.68 -1.87 15.17
N MET A 175 -15.96 -1.52 15.38
CA MET A 175 -17.08 -2.46 15.28
C MET A 175 -17.40 -2.87 13.83
N TYR A 176 -16.75 -2.24 12.85
CA TYR A 176 -16.97 -2.49 11.42
C TYR A 176 -15.71 -3.10 10.77
N PRO A 177 -15.37 -4.36 11.08
CA PRO A 177 -14.10 -4.97 10.66
C PRO A 177 -13.96 -5.12 9.14
N ASP A 178 -15.07 -5.15 8.40
CA ASP A 178 -15.11 -5.39 6.95
C ASP A 178 -15.04 -4.10 6.11
N VAL A 179 -14.78 -2.96 6.75
CA VAL A 179 -14.62 -1.67 6.07
C VAL A 179 -13.20 -1.56 5.51
N PRO A 180 -13.04 -1.28 4.21
CA PRO A 180 -11.74 -0.99 3.62
C PRO A 180 -11.07 0.20 4.30
N LEU A 181 -9.82 0.03 4.73
CA LEU A 181 -9.02 1.04 5.40
C LEU A 181 -7.97 1.62 4.44
N VAL A 182 -7.09 0.76 3.93
CA VAL A 182 -5.97 1.12 3.04
C VAL A 182 -5.89 0.14 1.87
N LEU A 183 -5.51 0.64 0.69
CA LEU A 183 -5.45 -0.16 -0.53
C LEU A 183 -4.34 0.30 -1.46
N ASP A 184 -3.94 -0.58 -2.39
CA ASP A 184 -2.97 -0.22 -3.43
C ASP A 184 -3.57 0.83 -4.38
N VAL A 185 -2.83 1.92 -4.58
CA VAL A 185 -3.22 3.01 -5.49
C VAL A 185 -2.17 3.25 -6.58
N ASP A 186 -2.65 3.77 -7.70
CA ASP A 186 -1.80 4.22 -8.79
C ASP A 186 -1.62 5.75 -8.74
N GLY A 187 -0.55 6.17 -8.07
CA GLY A 187 -0.18 7.59 -7.98
C GLY A 187 -0.04 8.29 -9.33
N LYS A 188 0.46 7.60 -10.38
CA LYS A 188 0.59 8.19 -11.72
C LYS A 188 -0.79 8.48 -12.30
N LYS A 189 -1.73 7.54 -12.17
CA LYS A 189 -3.10 7.70 -12.64
C LYS A 189 -3.85 8.79 -11.86
N ALA A 190 -3.64 8.89 -10.55
CA ALA A 190 -4.24 9.93 -9.74
C ALA A 190 -3.81 11.33 -10.20
N VAL A 191 -2.50 11.53 -10.38
CA VAL A 191 -1.93 12.82 -10.85
C VAL A 191 -2.39 13.15 -12.27
N ALA A 192 -2.50 12.16 -13.16
CA ALA A 192 -3.04 12.38 -14.50
C ALA A 192 -4.49 12.89 -14.51
N ASN A 193 -5.27 12.60 -13.45
CA ASN A 193 -6.63 13.10 -13.26
C ASN A 193 -6.69 14.36 -12.38
N GLY A 194 -5.55 14.95 -12.01
CA GLY A 194 -5.49 16.16 -11.19
C GLY A 194 -5.86 15.98 -9.72
N VAL A 195 -5.80 14.75 -9.19
CA VAL A 195 -6.19 14.43 -7.80
C VAL A 195 -5.02 13.75 -7.07
N GLY A 196 -4.91 14.01 -5.76
CA GLY A 196 -3.91 13.37 -4.91
C GLY A 196 -4.21 11.88 -4.64
N PRO A 197 -3.20 10.99 -4.63
CA PRO A 197 -3.40 9.56 -4.41
C PRO A 197 -3.54 9.13 -2.94
N TYR A 198 -3.46 10.07 -2.00
CA TYR A 198 -3.47 9.79 -0.55
C TYR A 198 -4.80 9.21 -0.07
N PHE A 199 -5.89 9.61 -0.72
CA PHE A 199 -7.24 9.18 -0.40
C PHE A 199 -7.94 8.72 -1.66
N THR A 200 -8.55 7.54 -1.61
CA THR A 200 -9.30 6.97 -2.71
C THR A 200 -10.61 6.36 -2.24
N ALA A 201 -11.64 6.47 -3.06
CA ALA A 201 -12.94 5.86 -2.83
C ALA A 201 -13.57 5.53 -4.18
N PRO A 202 -14.10 4.31 -4.36
CA PRO A 202 -14.76 3.95 -5.60
C PRO A 202 -16.12 4.65 -5.75
N PRO A 203 -16.56 4.97 -6.98
CA PRO A 203 -17.94 5.33 -7.23
C PRO A 203 -18.84 4.12 -6.94
N LEU A 204 -19.95 4.34 -6.22
CA LEU A 204 -20.89 3.28 -5.86
C LEU A 204 -22.22 3.53 -6.56
N PRO A 205 -22.47 2.90 -7.72
CA PRO A 205 -23.66 3.20 -8.53
C PRO A 205 -24.96 2.64 -7.95
N ASN A 206 -24.90 1.70 -7.00
CA ASN A 206 -26.08 0.96 -6.52
C ASN A 206 -26.52 1.32 -5.08
N ASP A 207 -25.81 2.22 -4.39
CA ASP A 207 -25.98 2.45 -2.95
C ASP A 207 -26.81 3.72 -2.60
N GLY A 208 -27.49 4.32 -3.59
CA GLY A 208 -28.40 5.45 -3.36
C GLY A 208 -28.18 6.63 -4.30
N PRO A 209 -28.59 7.86 -3.90
CA PRO A 209 -28.37 9.05 -4.71
C PRO A 209 -26.87 9.28 -4.95
N PRO A 210 -26.47 9.88 -6.08
CA PRO A 210 -25.07 10.15 -6.36
C PRO A 210 -24.39 10.88 -5.19
N ASP A 211 -23.33 10.26 -4.69
CA ASP A 211 -22.47 10.79 -3.63
C ASP A 211 -21.33 11.63 -4.24
N ILE A 212 -20.51 12.25 -3.39
CA ILE A 212 -19.34 13.04 -3.85
C ILE A 212 -18.28 12.21 -4.58
N TYR A 213 -18.38 10.88 -4.60
CA TYR A 213 -17.46 9.95 -5.24
C TYR A 213 -17.98 9.39 -6.56
N SER A 214 -19.24 9.65 -6.90
CA SER A 214 -19.95 9.05 -8.03
C SER A 214 -19.37 9.42 -9.39
N ASN A 215 -18.62 10.53 -9.49
CA ASN A 215 -17.91 10.94 -10.70
C ASN A 215 -16.63 10.12 -10.99
N GLY A 216 -16.21 9.25 -10.07
CA GLY A 216 -15.01 8.41 -10.23
C GLY A 216 -13.68 9.16 -10.08
N LEU A 217 -13.68 10.48 -9.83
CA LEU A 217 -12.46 11.29 -9.70
C LEU A 217 -11.64 10.95 -8.44
N SER A 218 -12.17 10.15 -7.52
CA SER A 218 -11.43 9.68 -6.34
C SER A 218 -11.03 8.21 -6.44
N TRP A 219 -11.14 7.56 -7.60
CA TRP A 219 -10.92 6.11 -7.73
C TRP A 219 -9.71 5.75 -8.60
N PHE A 220 -8.61 5.36 -7.95
CA PHE A 220 -7.32 5.09 -8.61
C PHE A 220 -6.69 3.75 -8.18
N PRO A 221 -7.37 2.61 -8.39
CA PRO A 221 -6.86 1.31 -7.94
C PRO A 221 -5.59 0.92 -8.70
N SER A 222 -4.65 0.28 -8.03
CA SER A 222 -3.49 -0.34 -8.67
C SER A 222 -3.55 -1.86 -8.64
N PHE A 223 -3.36 -2.48 -9.79
CA PHE A 223 -3.45 -3.94 -9.97
C PHE A 223 -2.06 -4.59 -10.12
N ARG A 224 -1.09 -4.18 -9.27
CA ARG A 224 0.33 -4.58 -9.37
C ARG A 224 0.55 -6.07 -9.08
N HIS A 225 -0.33 -6.70 -8.30
CA HIS A 225 -0.13 -8.07 -7.80
C HIS A 225 -0.80 -9.11 -8.72
N ARG A 226 -0.25 -9.28 -9.93
CA ARG A 226 -0.82 -10.17 -10.98
C ARG A 226 -2.27 -9.82 -11.34
N GLY A 227 -2.51 -8.51 -11.48
CA GLY A 227 -3.84 -7.98 -11.77
C GLY A 227 -4.75 -7.86 -10.55
N GLN A 228 -4.23 -8.03 -9.33
CA GLN A 228 -4.99 -7.88 -8.09
C GLN A 228 -4.61 -6.60 -7.35
N ILE A 229 -5.59 -6.04 -6.66
CA ILE A 229 -5.45 -5.01 -5.64
C ILE A 229 -5.43 -5.69 -4.27
N ASN A 230 -4.53 -5.28 -3.37
CA ASN A 230 -4.61 -5.61 -1.96
C ASN A 230 -5.36 -4.51 -1.22
N VAL A 231 -6.22 -4.93 -0.30
CA VAL A 231 -6.98 -4.05 0.57
C VAL A 231 -6.84 -4.57 2.00
N ALA A 232 -6.40 -3.70 2.90
CA ALA A 232 -6.49 -3.92 4.34
C ALA A 232 -7.81 -3.35 4.86
N PHE A 233 -8.38 -4.04 5.82
CA PHE A 233 -9.65 -3.69 6.44
C PHE A 233 -9.42 -3.29 7.90
N ILE A 234 -10.37 -2.55 8.47
CA ILE A 234 -10.31 -2.11 9.87
C ILE A 234 -10.10 -3.29 10.83
N GLY A 235 -10.66 -4.46 10.53
CA GLY A 235 -10.51 -5.67 11.33
C GLY A 235 -9.13 -6.34 11.28
N GLY A 236 -8.11 -5.71 10.69
CA GLY A 236 -6.74 -6.24 10.67
C GLY A 236 -6.47 -7.31 9.60
N HIS A 237 -7.48 -7.67 8.80
CA HIS A 237 -7.32 -8.65 7.72
C HIS A 237 -6.99 -7.97 6.38
N VAL A 238 -6.36 -8.72 5.47
CA VAL A 238 -5.94 -8.22 4.15
C VAL A 238 -6.38 -9.21 3.08
N LEU A 239 -7.21 -8.72 2.16
CA LEU A 239 -7.72 -9.49 1.03
C LEU A 239 -7.19 -8.92 -0.28
N SER A 240 -7.13 -9.79 -1.28
CA SER A 240 -6.70 -9.43 -2.63
C SER A 240 -7.81 -9.77 -3.61
N SER A 241 -8.17 -8.86 -4.50
CA SER A 241 -9.20 -9.11 -5.51
C SER A 241 -8.82 -8.52 -6.87
N ARG A 242 -9.36 -9.09 -7.95
CA ARG A 242 -9.31 -8.48 -9.31
C ARG A 242 -10.51 -7.57 -9.57
N SER A 243 -11.58 -7.74 -8.80
CA SER A 243 -12.85 -7.06 -8.96
C SER A 243 -13.35 -6.55 -7.60
N PRO A 244 -12.63 -5.59 -6.99
CA PRO A 244 -12.86 -5.16 -5.61
C PRO A 244 -14.27 -4.60 -5.34
N LEU A 245 -14.96 -4.13 -6.39
CA LEU A 245 -16.31 -3.55 -6.28
C LEU A 245 -17.44 -4.58 -6.27
N THR A 246 -17.15 -5.81 -6.68
CA THR A 246 -18.14 -6.90 -6.71
C THR A 246 -17.98 -7.87 -5.55
N GLU A 247 -17.05 -7.60 -4.64
CA GLU A 247 -16.81 -8.43 -3.46
C GLU A 247 -17.93 -8.23 -2.44
N PRO A 248 -18.70 -9.27 -2.09
CA PRO A 248 -19.98 -9.11 -1.39
C PRO A 248 -19.85 -8.64 0.07
N TRP A 249 -18.67 -8.76 0.68
CA TRP A 249 -18.44 -8.40 2.08
C TRP A 249 -17.67 -7.08 2.23
N TRP A 250 -17.19 -6.48 1.13
CA TRP A 250 -16.36 -5.28 1.22
C TRP A 250 -17.29 -4.07 1.37
N ARG A 251 -17.35 -3.52 2.58
CA ARG A 251 -18.27 -2.42 2.91
C ARG A 251 -17.78 -1.06 2.40
N TRP A 252 -17.69 -0.92 1.08
CA TRP A 252 -17.28 0.33 0.44
C TRP A 252 -18.22 1.51 0.72
N SER A 253 -19.51 1.25 0.93
CA SER A 253 -20.54 2.27 1.19
C SER A 253 -20.55 2.80 2.62
N PHE A 254 -19.79 2.17 3.52
CA PHE A 254 -19.75 2.59 4.91
C PHE A 254 -19.31 4.05 5.05
N GLN A 255 -20.11 4.82 5.78
CA GLN A 255 -19.80 6.19 6.19
C GLN A 255 -20.04 6.29 7.70
N PRO A 256 -19.07 6.78 8.48
CA PRO A 256 -19.26 7.00 9.91
C PRO A 256 -20.30 8.10 10.19
N ASP A 257 -21.11 7.86 11.22
CA ASP A 257 -22.14 8.78 11.71
C ASP A 257 -21.55 10.04 12.37
#